data_AF-A0A7Z9SE20-F1
#
_entry.id   AF-A0A7Z9SE20-F1
#
_cell.length_a   1.000
_cell.length_b   1.000
_cell.length_c   1.000
_cell.angle_alpha   90.00
_cell.angle_beta   90.00
_cell.angle_gamma   90.00
#
_symmetry.space_group_name_H-M   'P 1'
#
loop_
_entity.id
_entity.type
_entity.pdbx_description
1 polymer ?
#
loop_
_entity_poly.entity_id
_entity_poly.type
_entity_poly.pdbx_seq_one_letter_code
_entity_poly.pdbx_strand_id
1 'polypeptide(L)' 'LTAADRPYKEGKKLSAAMRIMGFMKNDYHIDVDLFEIFVRSGVYKKYAEEHVAKTQIDEVDEASVLG' A
#
# COMPACT_ATOMS: atom_id res chain seq x y z
N LEU A 1 -2.62 -9.43 1.28
CA LEU A 1 -3.53 -8.28 1.04
C LEU A 1 -3.70 -7.94 -0.46
N THR A 2 -2.82 -8.44 -1.34
CA THR A 2 -2.83 -8.18 -2.79
C THR A 2 -2.83 -9.44 -3.66
N ALA A 3 -2.78 -10.63 -3.06
CA ALA A 3 -2.78 -11.88 -3.82
C ALA A 3 -4.11 -12.08 -4.55
N ALA A 4 -4.06 -11.99 -5.88
CA ALA A 4 -5.16 -12.24 -6.82
C ALA A 4 -5.48 -13.75 -6.98
N ASP A 5 -5.15 -14.57 -5.98
CA ASP A 5 -5.27 -16.03 -6.02
C ASP A 5 -6.73 -16.53 -5.97
N ARG A 6 -7.70 -15.61 -5.86
CA ARG A 6 -9.12 -15.93 -5.86
C ARG A 6 -9.75 -15.41 -7.16
N PRO A 7 -10.23 -16.28 -8.05
CA PRO A 7 -10.82 -15.89 -9.34
C PRO A 7 -11.99 -14.90 -9.27
N TYR A 8 -12.60 -14.75 -8.09
CA TYR A 8 -13.88 -14.08 -7.88
C TYR A 8 -13.77 -12.76 -7.10
N LYS A 9 -12.57 -12.39 -6.64
CA LYS A 9 -12.40 -11.18 -5.81
C LYS A 9 -11.31 -10.30 -6.37
N GLU A 10 -11.73 -9.17 -6.92
CA GLU A 10 -10.80 -8.12 -7.29
C GLU A 10 -9.98 -7.72 -6.06
N GLY A 11 -8.65 -7.69 -6.25
CA GLY A 11 -7.75 -7.22 -5.22
C GLY A 11 -8.02 -5.75 -4.90
N LYS A 12 -7.63 -5.32 -3.70
CA LYS A 12 -7.80 -3.93 -3.29
C LYS A 12 -6.99 -3.00 -4.20
N LYS A 13 -7.50 -1.78 -4.36
CA LYS A 13 -6.74 -0.65 -4.90
C LYS A 13 -5.47 -0.38 -4.09
N LEU A 14 -4.43 0.11 -4.72
CA LEU A 14 -3.15 0.43 -4.09
C LEU A 14 -3.34 1.45 -2.97
N SER A 15 -4.13 2.51 -3.23
CA SER A 15 -4.51 3.52 -2.23
C SER A 15 -5.13 2.92 -0.98
N ALA A 16 -6.05 1.97 -1.14
CA ALA A 16 -6.72 1.28 -0.04
C ALA A 16 -5.76 0.40 0.76
N ALA A 17 -4.82 -0.27 0.10
CA ALA A 17 -3.79 -1.07 0.77
C ALA A 17 -2.83 -0.17 1.58
N MET A 18 -2.37 0.94 0.99
CA MET A 18 -1.51 1.93 1.66
C MET A 18 -2.19 2.55 2.87
N ARG A 19 -3.49 2.88 2.77
CA ARG A 19 -4.27 3.39 3.90
C ARG A 19 -4.37 2.37 5.05
N ILE A 20 -4.59 1.09 4.74
CA ILE A 20 -4.60 0.03 5.75
C ILE A 20 -3.24 -0.08 6.44
N MET A 21 -2.14 -0.03 5.68
CA MET A 21 -0.79 -0.05 6.27
C MET A 21 -0.52 1.19 7.12
N GLY A 22 -1.02 2.37 6.73
CA GLY A 22 -0.98 3.59 7.55
C GLY A 22 -1.71 3.43 8.90
N PHE A 23 -2.85 2.74 8.92
CA PHE A 23 -3.52 2.40 10.18
C PHE A 23 -2.71 1.40 11.01
N MET A 24 -2.13 0.37 10.38
CA MET A 24 -1.26 -0.58 11.07
C MET A 24 0.00 0.07 11.68
N LYS A 25 0.56 1.08 11.00
CA LYS A 25 1.62 1.94 11.53
C LYS A 25 1.16 2.68 12.80
N ASN A 26 -0.02 3.29 12.76
CA ASN A 26 -0.58 4.00 13.92
C ASN A 26 -0.85 3.07 15.11
N ASP A 27 -1.20 1.81 14.84
CA ASP A 27 -1.44 0.78 15.86
C ASP A 27 -0.14 0.06 16.30
N TYR A 28 1.04 0.54 15.86
CA TYR A 28 2.36 -0.05 16.15
C TYR A 28 2.54 -1.51 15.68
N HIS A 29 1.69 -1.98 14.76
CA HIS A 29 1.87 -3.28 14.09
C HIS A 29 2.93 -3.21 12.98
N ILE A 30 3.21 -2.03 12.47
CA ILE A 30 4.32 -1.74 11.55
C ILE A 30 5.17 -0.67 12.21
N ASP A 31 6.49 -0.84 12.15
CA ASP A 31 7.44 0.15 12.62
C ASP A 31 7.26 1.49 11.85
N VAL A 32 7.18 2.58 12.60
CA VAL A 32 6.84 3.91 12.07
C VAL A 32 7.91 4.37 11.07
N ASP A 33 9.17 4.30 11.48
CA ASP A 33 10.30 4.78 10.67
C ASP A 33 10.43 3.97 9.38
N LEU A 34 10.27 2.65 9.48
CA LEU A 34 10.31 1.78 8.31
C LEU A 34 9.17 2.09 7.33
N PHE A 35 7.94 2.30 7.83
CA PHE A 35 6.81 2.66 6.97
C PHE A 35 7.03 4.02 6.29
N GLU A 36 7.53 5.02 7.03
CA GLU A 36 7.84 6.32 6.46
C GLU A 36 8.89 6.24 5.35
N ILE A 37 9.97 5.49 5.57
CA ILE A 37 10.99 5.25 4.54
C ILE A 37 10.36 4.58 3.33
N PHE A 38 9.54 3.55 3.53
CA PHE A 38 8.86 2.82 2.46
C PHE A 38 7.97 3.71 1.59
N VAL A 39 7.25 4.67 2.19
CA VAL A 39 6.43 5.65 1.48
C VAL A 39 7.32 6.70 0.79
N ARG A 40 8.18 7.39 1.54
CA ARG A 40 8.97 8.54 1.04
C ARG A 40 9.98 8.16 -0.04
N SER A 41 10.54 6.95 0.03
CA SER A 41 11.45 6.43 -1.00
C SER A 41 10.72 6.00 -2.28
N GLY A 42 9.39 5.93 -2.27
CA GLY A 42 8.59 5.44 -3.39
C GLY A 42 8.76 3.95 -3.66
N VAL A 43 9.34 3.17 -2.74
CA VAL A 43 9.54 1.72 -2.91
C VAL A 43 8.21 1.01 -3.15
N TYR A 44 7.13 1.44 -2.48
CA TYR A 44 5.80 0.88 -2.70
C TYR A 44 5.30 1.04 -4.14
N LYS A 45 5.66 2.14 -4.83
CA LYS A 45 5.27 2.39 -6.23
C LYS A 45 5.98 1.40 -7.15
N LYS A 46 7.30 1.25 -7.00
CA LYS A 46 8.10 0.28 -7.77
C LYS A 46 7.56 -1.15 -7.58
N TYR A 47 7.30 -1.52 -6.33
CA TYR A 47 6.71 -2.81 -6.02
C TYR A 47 5.33 -2.98 -6.68
N ALA A 48 4.49 -1.94 -6.67
CA ALA A 48 3.18 -2.00 -7.30
C ALA A 48 3.29 -2.15 -8.83
N GLU A 49 4.21 -1.44 -9.47
CA GLU A 49 4.45 -1.55 -10.92
C GLU A 49 4.87 -2.96 -11.34
N GLU A 50 5.67 -3.65 -10.51
CA GLU A 50 6.18 -5.00 -10.80
C GLU A 50 5.17 -6.11 -10.46
N HIS A 51 4.35 -5.92 -9.42
CA HIS A 51 3.60 -7.03 -8.80
C HIS A 51 2.09 -6.80 -8.64
N VAL A 52 1.58 -5.60 -8.90
CA VAL A 52 0.15 -5.27 -8.76
C VAL A 52 -0.46 -5.09 -10.14
N ALA A 53 -1.67 -5.64 -10.35
CA ALA A 53 -2.35 -5.47 -11.62
C ALA A 53 -2.59 -3.99 -11.90
N LYS A 54 -2.39 -3.54 -13.15
CA LYS A 54 -2.58 -2.14 -13.55
C LYS A 54 -3.96 -1.58 -13.17
N THR A 55 -4.99 -2.43 -13.18
CA THR A 55 -6.36 -2.07 -12.78
C THR A 55 -6.48 -1.76 -11.29
N GLN A 56 -5.54 -2.17 -10.46
CA GLN A 56 -5.50 -1.91 -9.03
C GLN A 56 -4.60 -0.71 -8.66
N ILE A 57 -3.76 -0.24 -9.57
CA ILE A 57 -2.87 0.90 -9.33
C ILE A 57 -3.67 2.19 -9.52
N ASP A 58 -3.86 2.92 -8.43
CA ASP A 58 -4.48 4.23 -8.37
C ASP A 58 -3.61 5.19 -7.54
N GLU A 59 -3.96 6.47 -7.54
CA GLU A 59 -3.22 7.49 -6.82
C GLU A 59 -3.31 7.27 -5.30
N VAL A 60 -2.16 7.35 -4.63
CA VAL A 60 -2.05 7.25 -3.18
C VAL A 60 -1.82 8.64 -2.61
N ASP A 61 -2.70 9.06 -1.69
CA ASP A 61 -2.47 10.25 -0.88
C ASP A 61 -1.40 9.96 0.19
N GLU A 62 -0.14 10.26 -0.15
CA GLU A 62 1.01 10.02 0.73
C GLU A 62 0.94 10.87 2.00
N ALA A 63 0.42 12.09 1.92
CA ALA A 63 0.27 12.97 3.08
C ALA A 63 -0.70 12.37 4.10
N SER A 64 -1.82 11.81 3.63
CA SER A 64 -2.81 11.17 4.49
C SER A 64 -2.29 9.93 5.24
N VAL A 65 -1.36 9.16 4.65
CA VAL A 65 -0.84 7.93 5.28
C VAL A 65 0.38 8.16 6.17
N LEU A 66 1.15 9.22 5.92
CA LEU A 66 2.27 9.62 6.78
C LEU A 66 1.75 10.21 8.11
N GLY A 67 0.63 10.94 8.09
CA GLY A 67 0.02 11.50 9.29
C GLY A 67 0.64 12.81 9.71
#